data_AF-D7FEC3-F1
#
_entry.id   AF-D7FEC3-F1
#
_cell.length_a   1.000
_cell.length_b   1.000
_cell.length_c   1.000
_cell.angle_alpha   90.00
_cell.angle_beta   90.00
_cell.angle_gamma   90.00
#
_symmetry.space_group_name_H-M   'P 1'
#
loop_
_entity.id
_entity.type
_entity.pdbx_description
1 polymer ?
#
loop_
_entity_poly.entity_id
_entity_poly.type
_entity_poly.pdbx_seq_one_letter_code
_entity_poly.pdbx_strand_id
1 'polypeptide(L)'
;MEKNDRYAIVTNVIEPLEKGGSFNQRDREKFAQAARTHGIEDSVIEEVIDITQTISLIHLHEDRLDASDLPREQKKAMRAELQKSIDENLEALKSIRNSILVRDRLPMWSLLLNENWLQEILKNKNNI
;
A
#
# COMPACT_ATOMS: atom_id res chain seq x y z
N MET A 1 -23.46 -10.90 -6.87
CA MET A 1 -22.06 -11.33 -6.74
C MET A 1 -21.28 -10.03 -6.67
N GLU A 2 -20.97 -9.53 -5.47
CA GLU A 2 -20.65 -8.09 -5.31
C GLU A 2 -19.67 -7.77 -4.18
N LYS A 3 -19.50 -8.68 -3.19
CA LYS A 3 -18.68 -8.41 -1.99
C LYS A 3 -17.21 -8.83 -2.10
N ASN A 4 -16.86 -9.66 -3.09
CA ASN A 4 -15.47 -10.06 -3.32
C ASN A 4 -14.74 -9.12 -4.27
N ASP A 5 -15.46 -8.25 -4.98
CA ASP A 5 -14.88 -7.51 -6.10
C ASP A 5 -13.95 -6.40 -5.59
N ARG A 6 -14.32 -5.67 -4.52
CA ARG A 6 -13.45 -4.66 -3.90
C ARG A 6 -12.18 -5.27 -3.30
N TYR A 7 -12.32 -6.39 -2.59
CA TYR A 7 -11.18 -7.12 -2.04
C TYR A 7 -10.23 -7.60 -3.15
N ALA A 8 -10.79 -8.15 -4.23
CA ALA A 8 -10.02 -8.61 -5.38
C ALA A 8 -9.29 -7.46 -6.09
N ILE A 9 -9.93 -6.30 -6.24
CA ILE A 9 -9.30 -5.11 -6.85
C ILE A 9 -8.05 -4.70 -6.09
N VAL A 10 -8.09 -4.60 -4.77
CA VAL A 10 -6.89 -4.25 -3.98
C VAL A 10 -5.87 -5.40 -3.96
N THR A 11 -6.32 -6.66 -3.96
CA THR A 11 -5.42 -7.83 -4.05
C THR A 11 -4.59 -7.82 -5.34
N ASN A 12 -5.20 -7.43 -6.46
CA ASN A 12 -4.52 -7.32 -7.75
C ASN A 12 -3.43 -6.23 -7.77
N VAL A 13 -3.45 -5.29 -6.83
CA VAL A 13 -2.36 -4.32 -6.62
C VAL A 13 -1.22 -4.93 -5.80
N ILE A 14 -1.56 -5.70 -4.76
CA ILE A 14 -0.61 -6.24 -3.78
C ILE A 14 0.22 -7.39 -4.36
N GLU A 15 -0.42 -8.37 -5.01
CA GLU A 15 0.27 -9.60 -5.45
C GLU A 15 1.48 -9.35 -6.37
N PRO A 16 1.43 -8.41 -7.34
CA PRO A 16 2.60 -8.09 -8.14
C PRO A 16 3.72 -7.48 -7.28
N LEU A 17 3.40 -6.58 -6.36
CA LEU A 17 4.38 -5.87 -5.53
C LEU A 17 5.09 -6.82 -4.55
N GLU A 18 4.38 -7.79 -3.95
CA GLU A 18 4.99 -8.83 -3.11
C GLU A 18 6.00 -9.71 -3.88
N LYS A 19 5.84 -9.80 -5.20
CA LYS A 19 6.75 -10.55 -6.09
C LYS A 19 7.85 -9.67 -6.68
N GLY A 20 8.01 -8.42 -6.20
CA GLY A 20 8.97 -7.46 -6.74
C GLY A 20 8.57 -6.87 -8.10
N GLY A 21 7.29 -6.98 -8.46
CA GLY A 21 6.73 -6.35 -9.66
C GLY A 21 6.55 -4.84 -9.48
N SER A 22 6.30 -4.15 -10.60
CA SER A 22 6.04 -2.71 -10.61
C SER A 22 4.55 -2.41 -10.76
N PHE A 23 4.11 -1.26 -10.25
CA PHE A 23 2.76 -0.74 -10.48
C PHE A 23 2.83 0.64 -11.14
N ASN A 24 2.81 0.64 -12.48
CA ASN A 24 3.06 1.84 -13.27
C ASN A 24 1.84 2.78 -13.31
N GLN A 25 1.99 3.95 -13.94
CA GLN A 25 0.91 4.94 -14.05
C GLN A 25 -0.36 4.38 -14.70
N ARG A 26 -0.23 3.58 -15.76
CA ARG A 26 -1.39 2.98 -16.45
C ARG A 26 -2.09 1.95 -15.55
N ASP A 27 -1.35 1.21 -14.73
CA ASP A 27 -1.93 0.27 -13.77
C ASP A 27 -2.70 1.01 -12.67
N ARG A 28 -2.18 2.15 -12.20
CA ARG A 28 -2.87 3.04 -11.23
C ARG A 28 -4.15 3.64 -11.80
N GLU A 29 -4.14 4.09 -13.06
CA GLU A 29 -5.34 4.59 -13.74
C GLU A 29 -6.41 3.51 -13.87
N LYS A 30 -6.02 2.30 -14.28
CA LYS A 30 -6.94 1.14 -14.35
C LYS A 30 -7.49 0.76 -12.98
N PHE A 31 -6.63 0.74 -11.96
CA PHE A 31 -7.05 0.50 -10.58
C PHE A 31 -8.07 1.55 -10.13
N ALA A 32 -7.79 2.84 -10.30
CA ALA A 32 -8.70 3.92 -9.88
C ALA A 32 -10.06 3.79 -10.56
N GLN A 33 -10.08 3.51 -11.87
CA GLN A 33 -11.32 3.31 -12.62
C GLN A 33 -12.13 2.11 -12.10
N ALA A 34 -11.47 0.97 -11.89
CA ALA A 34 -12.12 -0.23 -11.37
C ALA A 34 -12.61 0.01 -9.93
N ALA A 35 -11.78 0.59 -9.07
CA ALA A 35 -12.08 0.87 -7.68
C ALA A 35 -13.31 1.78 -7.53
N ARG A 36 -13.40 2.87 -8.30
CA ARG A 36 -14.60 3.74 -8.32
C ARG A 36 -15.84 3.00 -8.80
N THR A 37 -15.70 2.19 -9.84
CA THR A 37 -16.82 1.39 -10.39
C THR A 37 -17.40 0.44 -9.35
N HIS A 38 -16.56 -0.08 -8.47
CA HIS A 38 -16.95 -0.99 -7.38
C HIS A 38 -17.19 -0.28 -6.04
N GLY A 39 -17.26 1.06 -6.02
CA GLY A 39 -17.62 1.83 -4.82
C GLY A 39 -16.57 1.78 -3.71
N ILE A 40 -15.29 1.75 -4.04
CA ILE A 40 -14.20 2.06 -3.11
C ILE A 40 -14.13 3.58 -2.96
N GLU A 41 -13.98 4.05 -1.72
CA GLU A 41 -13.88 5.48 -1.40
C GLU A 41 -12.66 6.11 -2.07
N ASP A 42 -12.79 7.33 -2.60
CA ASP A 42 -11.70 8.04 -3.27
C ASP A 42 -10.47 8.20 -2.34
N SER A 43 -10.66 8.39 -1.03
CA SER A 43 -9.57 8.44 -0.05
C SER A 43 -8.76 7.14 0.00
N VAL A 44 -9.43 5.99 -0.04
CA VAL A 44 -8.77 4.67 -0.09
C VAL A 44 -8.06 4.48 -1.43
N ILE A 45 -8.64 4.97 -2.52
CA ILE A 45 -8.02 4.93 -3.86
C ILE A 45 -6.74 5.76 -3.88
N GLU A 46 -6.80 6.99 -3.37
CA GLU A 46 -5.65 7.90 -3.25
C GLU A 46 -4.55 7.28 -2.39
N GLU A 47 -4.89 6.72 -1.22
CA GLU A 47 -3.91 6.08 -0.33
C GLU A 47 -3.22 4.87 -1.00
N VAL A 48 -3.96 4.01 -1.71
CA VAL A 48 -3.35 2.91 -2.47
C VAL A 48 -2.43 3.44 -3.58
N ILE A 49 -2.84 4.49 -4.30
CA ILE A 49 -2.01 5.11 -5.35
C ILE A 49 -0.72 5.69 -4.76
N ASP A 50 -0.81 6.43 -3.67
CA ASP A 50 0.34 7.05 -3.01
C ASP A 50 1.34 6.01 -2.49
N ILE A 51 0.85 4.91 -1.91
CA ILE A 51 1.70 3.80 -1.47
C ILE A 51 2.40 3.14 -2.67
N THR A 52 1.66 2.81 -3.73
CA THR A 52 2.26 2.18 -4.94
C THR A 52 3.27 3.10 -5.62
N GLN A 53 3.04 4.41 -5.58
CA GLN A 53 3.97 5.42 -6.05
C GLN A 53 5.22 5.48 -5.18
N THR A 54 5.07 5.44 -3.86
CA THR A 54 6.19 5.40 -2.91
C THR A 54 7.09 4.19 -3.16
N ILE A 55 6.52 2.99 -3.30
CA ILE A 55 7.29 1.77 -3.63
C ILE A 55 8.04 1.93 -4.97
N SER A 56 7.38 2.50 -5.99
CA SER A 56 8.03 2.74 -7.29
C SER A 56 9.20 3.71 -7.20
N LEU A 57 9.10 4.74 -6.35
CA LEU A 57 10.19 5.69 -6.10
C LEU A 57 11.34 5.05 -5.32
N ILE A 58 11.05 4.13 -4.41
CA ILE A 58 12.06 3.38 -3.68
C ILE A 58 12.89 2.52 -4.64
N HIS A 59 12.28 1.79 -5.57
CA HIS A 59 13.03 1.02 -6.57
C HIS A 59 13.91 1.90 -7.45
N LEU A 60 13.41 3.08 -7.87
CA LEU A 60 14.25 4.05 -8.59
C LEU A 60 15.42 4.55 -7.74
N HIS A 61 15.24 4.66 -6.42
CA HIS A 61 16.30 5.02 -5.51
C HIS A 61 17.34 3.90 -5.36
N GLU A 62 16.90 2.63 -5.34
CA GLU A 62 17.79 1.46 -5.38
C GLU A 62 18.64 1.44 -6.66
N ASP A 63 18.05 1.68 -7.84
CA ASP A 63 18.79 1.72 -9.11
C ASP A 63 19.89 2.81 -9.10
N ARG A 64 19.55 3.99 -8.55
CA ARG A 64 20.51 5.09 -8.40
C ARG A 64 21.60 4.78 -7.38
N LEU A 65 21.22 4.15 -6.27
CA LEU A 65 22.16 3.70 -5.23
C LEU A 65 23.15 2.69 -5.82
N ASP A 66 22.67 1.81 -6.68
CA ASP A 66 23.48 0.79 -7.34
C ASP A 66 24.50 1.40 -8.29
N ALA A 67 24.10 2.41 -9.05
CA ALA A 67 24.97 3.17 -9.96
C ALA A 67 25.95 4.13 -9.25
N SER A 68 25.77 4.41 -7.96
CA SER A 68 26.60 5.37 -7.22
C SER A 68 28.01 4.86 -6.92
N ASP A 69 28.94 5.76 -6.59
CA ASP A 69 30.31 5.41 -6.17
C ASP A 69 30.42 5.03 -4.68
N LEU A 70 29.29 4.83 -3.99
CA LEU A 70 29.29 4.53 -2.55
C LEU A 70 29.98 3.20 -2.22
N PRO A 71 30.66 3.08 -1.07
CA PRO A 71 31.21 1.82 -0.61
C PRO A 71 30.14 0.73 -0.49
N ARG A 72 30.52 -0.51 -0.77
CA ARG A 72 29.62 -1.67 -0.74
C ARG A 72 28.83 -1.79 0.57
N GLU A 73 29.47 -1.54 1.71
CA GLU A 73 28.82 -1.63 3.02
C GLU A 73 27.77 -0.53 3.23
N GLN A 74 28.00 0.67 2.69
CA GLN A 74 27.00 1.75 2.74
C GLN A 74 25.81 1.44 1.84
N LYS A 75 26.05 0.93 0.62
CA LYS A 75 24.97 0.46 -0.26
C LYS A 75 24.14 -0.63 0.38
N LYS A 76 24.79 -1.59 1.05
CA LYS A 76 24.10 -2.68 1.75
C LYS A 76 23.21 -2.16 2.89
N ALA A 77 23.71 -1.24 3.70
CA ALA A 77 22.93 -0.63 4.77
C ALA A 77 21.73 0.14 4.23
N MET A 78 21.93 0.98 3.20
CA MET A 78 20.85 1.74 2.58
C MET A 78 19.79 0.83 1.92
N ARG A 79 20.20 -0.23 1.20
CA ARG A 79 19.25 -1.21 0.65
C ARG A 79 18.39 -1.87 1.73
N ALA A 80 18.95 -2.16 2.90
CA ALA A 80 18.16 -2.72 4.00
C ALA A 80 17.09 -1.75 4.52
N GLU A 81 17.41 -0.45 4.61
CA GLU A 81 16.44 0.59 4.99
C GLU A 81 15.35 0.77 3.93
N LEU A 82 15.72 0.74 2.64
CA LEU A 82 14.77 0.83 1.53
C LEU A 82 13.83 -0.38 1.50
N GLN A 83 14.36 -1.60 1.69
CA GLN A 83 13.56 -2.81 1.77
C GLN A 83 12.59 -2.76 2.96
N LYS A 84 13.05 -2.28 4.12
CA LYS A 84 12.18 -2.08 5.28
C LYS A 84 11.01 -1.14 4.96
N SER A 85 11.28 -0.04 4.24
CA SER A 85 10.23 0.88 3.80
C SER A 85 9.25 0.24 2.81
N ILE A 86 9.72 -0.62 1.91
CA ILE A 86 8.85 -1.41 1.02
C ILE A 86 7.94 -2.33 1.84
N ASP A 87 8.51 -3.05 2.81
CA ASP A 87 7.77 -3.99 3.66
C ASP A 87 6.68 -3.28 4.46
N GLU A 88 6.97 -2.11 5.05
CA GLU A 88 6.00 -1.28 5.77
C GLU A 88 4.85 -0.79 4.87
N ASN A 89 5.17 -0.41 3.63
CA ASN A 89 4.17 0.00 2.63
C ASN A 89 3.31 -1.19 2.17
N LEU A 90 3.89 -2.39 1.99
CA LEU A 90 3.15 -3.60 1.68
C LEU A 90 2.19 -3.99 2.81
N GLU A 91 2.62 -3.86 4.07
CA GLU A 91 1.75 -4.07 5.23
C GLU A 91 0.60 -3.06 5.30
N ALA A 92 0.84 -1.79 4.95
CA ALA A 92 -0.21 -0.79 4.83
C ALA A 92 -1.27 -1.19 3.77
N LEU A 93 -0.84 -1.64 2.59
CA LEU A 93 -1.77 -2.15 1.57
C LEU A 93 -2.56 -3.37 2.04
N LYS A 94 -1.92 -4.34 2.70
CA LYS A 94 -2.59 -5.50 3.29
C LYS A 94 -3.63 -5.09 4.34
N SER A 95 -3.31 -4.07 5.14
CA SER A 95 -4.22 -3.49 6.13
C SER A 95 -5.45 -2.86 5.47
N ILE A 96 -5.26 -2.07 4.41
CA ILE A 96 -6.35 -1.50 3.59
C ILE A 96 -7.24 -2.62 3.03
N ARG A 97 -6.65 -3.64 2.39
CA ARG A 97 -7.38 -4.80 1.86
C ARG A 97 -8.20 -5.51 2.96
N ASN A 98 -7.61 -5.70 4.14
CA ASN A 98 -8.29 -6.33 5.27
C ASN A 98 -9.44 -5.46 5.80
N SER A 99 -9.27 -4.14 5.85
CA SER A 99 -10.33 -3.20 6.26
C SER A 99 -11.55 -3.29 5.34
N ILE A 100 -11.33 -3.40 4.02
CA ILE A 100 -12.39 -3.61 3.02
C ILE A 100 -13.09 -4.95 3.28
N LEU A 101 -12.34 -6.02 3.50
CA LEU A 101 -12.91 -7.34 3.80
C LEU A 101 -13.81 -7.32 5.05
N VAL A 102 -13.34 -6.68 6.12
CA VAL A 102 -14.09 -6.58 7.39
C VAL A 102 -15.36 -5.77 7.21
N ARG A 103 -15.26 -4.60 6.55
CA ARG A 103 -16.41 -3.72 6.25
C ARG A 103 -17.48 -4.44 5.41
N ASP A 104 -17.05 -5.26 4.46
CA ASP A 104 -17.97 -5.94 3.52
C ASP A 104 -18.64 -7.18 4.15
N ARG A 105 -17.95 -7.83 5.08
CA ARG A 105 -18.40 -9.05 5.76
C ARG A 105 -19.28 -8.79 6.98
N LEU A 106 -19.12 -7.65 7.68
CA LEU A 106 -19.80 -7.38 8.95
C LEU A 106 -20.49 -6.00 8.95
N PRO A 107 -21.82 -5.92 8.77
CA PRO A 107 -22.57 -4.66 8.79
C PRO A 107 -22.55 -3.94 10.16
N MET A 108 -22.13 -4.65 11.22
CA MET A 108 -22.29 -4.24 12.63
C MET A 108 -21.08 -3.47 13.18
N TRP A 109 -19.93 -3.52 12.49
CA TRP A 109 -18.67 -2.93 12.97
C TRP A 109 -18.53 -1.44 12.62
N SER A 110 -19.41 -0.91 11.77
CA SER A 110 -19.54 0.53 11.49
C SER A 110 -19.88 1.37 12.73
N LEU A 111 -20.42 0.76 13.79
CA LEU A 111 -20.72 1.43 15.07
C LEU A 111 -19.52 1.51 16.02
N LEU A 112 -18.46 0.71 15.82
CA LEU A 112 -17.31 0.60 16.74
C LEU A 112 -16.04 1.27 16.20
N LEU A 113 -15.96 1.53 14.88
CA LEU A 113 -14.76 2.01 14.21
C LEU A 113 -14.83 3.49 13.79
N ASN A 114 -15.76 4.27 14.34
CA ASN A 114 -15.66 5.72 14.16
C ASN A 114 -14.51 6.24 15.06
N GLU A 115 -13.50 6.84 14.42
CA GLU A 115 -12.38 7.60 15.00
C GLU A 115 -11.22 6.82 15.67
N ASN A 116 -11.43 5.68 16.33
CA ASN A 116 -10.35 5.14 17.18
C ASN A 116 -9.15 4.51 16.45
N TRP A 117 -9.37 3.75 15.37
CA TRP A 117 -8.29 2.92 14.80
C TRP A 117 -7.25 3.72 13.98
N LEU A 118 -7.71 4.71 13.19
CA LEU A 118 -6.79 5.62 12.49
C LEU A 118 -6.01 6.49 13.47
N GLN A 119 -6.65 6.92 14.57
CA GLN A 119 -5.96 7.64 15.64
C GLN A 119 -4.92 6.76 16.33
N GLU A 120 -5.20 5.48 16.57
CA GLU A 120 -4.28 4.55 17.22
C GLU A 120 -3.04 4.25 16.36
N ILE A 121 -3.21 4.14 15.04
CA ILE A 121 -2.09 4.02 14.09
C ILE A 121 -1.25 5.30 14.02
N LEU A 122 -1.89 6.47 13.96
CA LEU A 122 -1.18 7.76 13.96
C LEU A 122 -0.47 8.03 15.29
N LYS A 123 -1.02 7.58 16.42
CA LYS A 123 -0.44 7.72 17.76
C LYS A 123 0.77 6.82 17.95
N ASN A 124 0.75 5.60 17.39
CA ASN A 124 1.89 4.69 17.42
C ASN A 124 3.06 5.12 16.51
N LYS A 125 2.79 5.89 15.44
CA LYS A 125 3.85 6.44 14.57
C LYS A 125 4.57 7.65 15.17
N ASN A 126 3.97 8.37 16.12
CA ASN A 126 4.54 9.58 16.74
C ASN A 126 5.29 9.32 18.07
N ASN A 127 5.48 8.06 18.46
CA ASN A 127 6.04 7.67 19.76
C ASN A 127 7.43 6.98 19.66
N ILE A 128 8.18 7.24 18.58
CA ILE A 128 9.58 6.83 18.40
C ILE A 128 10.43 8.08 18.16
#